data_AF-A0A540M1G0-F1
#
_entry.id   AF-A0A540M1G0-F1
#
_cell.length_a   1.000
_cell.length_b   1.000
_cell.length_c   1.000
_cell.angle_alpha   90.00
_cell.angle_beta   90.00
_cell.angle_gamma   90.00
#
_symmetry.space_group_name_H-M   'P 1'
#
loop_
_entity.id
_entity.type
_entity.pdbx_description
1 polymer ?
#
loop_
_entity_poly.entity_id
_entity_poly.type
_entity_poly.pdbx_seq_one_letter_code
_entity_poly.pdbx_strand_id
1 'polypeptide(L)'
;MLGIYMQRSWVILNATAVLLSFLYIFAEQLLKMIGQPDDISKAAGQFAIWMIPQLFAYAMNFPLAKFLQSQSKIMVMAAISAVALVLHTLFSWLLTLKLGWGLVGAAVVLNTSWWFIVLAQLVYIFSGTCGRAWAGFSWKAFHNLWDFVKLSMASGIMLW
;
A
#
# COMPACT_ATOMS: atom_id res chain seq x y z
N MET A 1 -5.88 -8.50 20.57
CA MET A 1 -4.45 -8.11 20.39
C MET A 1 -4.08 -7.91 18.93
N LEU A 2 -4.43 -8.81 18.01
CA LEU A 2 -4.13 -8.71 16.57
C LEU A 2 -4.46 -7.33 15.95
N GLY A 3 -5.64 -6.77 16.23
CA GLY A 3 -6.02 -5.45 15.71
C GLY A 3 -5.14 -4.30 16.22
N ILE A 4 -4.59 -4.41 17.43
CA ILE A 4 -3.65 -3.41 17.99
C ILE A 4 -2.31 -3.48 17.27
N TYR A 5 -1.80 -4.68 16.99
CA TYR A 5 -0.57 -4.84 16.20
C TYR A 5 -0.75 -4.32 14.78
N MET A 6 -1.89 -4.59 14.14
CA MET A 6 -2.23 -4.02 12.83
C MET A 6 -2.21 -2.48 12.86
N GLN A 7 -2.89 -1.86 13.82
CA GLN A 7 -2.91 -0.40 13.97
C GLN A 7 -1.50 0.16 14.24
N ARG A 8 -0.70 -0.52 15.06
CA ARG A 8 0.69 -0.14 15.33
C ARG A 8 1.54 -0.17 14.06
N SER A 9 1.40 -1.24 13.27
CA SER A 9 2.06 -1.34 11.96
C SER A 9 1.60 -0.23 11.02
N TRP A 10 0.32 0.17 11.00
CA TRP A 10 -0.12 1.31 10.21
C TRP A 10 0.58 2.59 10.62
N VAL A 11 0.68 2.89 11.93
CA VAL A 11 1.38 4.11 12.40
C VAL A 11 2.82 4.13 11.89
N ILE A 12 3.55 3.03 12.06
CA ILE A 12 4.95 2.91 11.66
C ILE A 12 5.09 3.02 10.14
N LEU A 13 4.34 2.22 9.38
CA LEU A 13 4.46 2.16 7.92
C LEU A 13 4.01 3.44 7.25
N ASN A 14 2.99 4.15 7.78
CA ASN A 14 2.61 5.46 7.26
C ASN A 14 3.69 6.51 7.56
N ALA A 15 4.32 6.49 8.74
CA ALA A 15 5.46 7.36 9.02
C ALA A 15 6.64 7.06 8.07
N THR A 16 6.94 5.79 7.83
CA THR A 16 7.95 5.39 6.84
C THR A 16 7.56 5.81 5.41
N ALA A 17 6.29 5.68 5.03
CA ALA A 17 5.78 6.14 3.73
C ALA A 17 5.96 7.66 3.55
N VAL A 18 5.75 8.46 4.60
CA VAL A 18 6.05 9.91 4.56
C VAL A 18 7.53 10.14 4.27
N LEU A 19 8.44 9.46 4.96
CA LEU A 19 9.88 9.61 4.71
C LEU A 19 10.28 9.16 3.30
N LEU A 20 9.71 8.06 2.81
CA LEU A 20 9.97 7.55 1.46
C LEU A 20 9.35 8.42 0.36
N SER A 21 8.29 9.18 0.66
CA SER A 21 7.66 10.07 -0.32
C SER A 21 8.62 11.15 -0.83
N PHE A 22 9.59 11.57 -0.02
CA PHE A 22 10.64 12.50 -0.47
C PHE A 22 11.47 11.92 -1.62
N LEU A 23 11.77 10.61 -1.60
CA LEU A 23 12.47 9.97 -2.71
C LEU A 23 11.63 9.97 -3.99
N TYR A 24 10.30 9.88 -3.87
CA TYR A 24 9.39 9.93 -5.01
C TYR A 24 9.29 11.35 -5.58
N ILE A 25 9.23 12.36 -4.70
CA ILE A 25 9.20 13.78 -5.08
C ILE A 25 10.49 14.18 -5.82
N PHE A 26 11.65 13.70 -5.35
CA PHE A 26 12.95 14.03 -5.94
C PHE A 26 13.46 12.99 -6.95
N ALA A 27 12.60 12.06 -7.39
CA ALA A 27 13.01 10.94 -8.24
C ALA A 27 13.66 11.42 -9.55
N GLU A 28 13.13 12.46 -10.20
CA GLU A 28 13.72 13.02 -11.43
C GLU A 28 15.16 13.48 -11.18
N GLN A 29 15.39 14.28 -10.15
CA GLN A 29 16.70 14.85 -9.85
C GLN A 29 17.69 13.76 -9.44
N LEU A 30 17.24 12.79 -8.63
CA LEU A 30 18.05 11.64 -8.22
C LEU A 30 18.49 10.82 -9.43
N LEU A 31 17.58 10.55 -10.38
CA LEU A 31 17.89 9.80 -11.60
C LEU A 31 18.89 10.55 -12.50
N LYS A 32 18.73 11.87 -12.66
CA LYS A 32 19.70 12.70 -13.39
C LYS A 32 21.07 12.67 -12.73
N MET A 33 21.14 12.72 -11.40
CA MET A 33 22.42 12.68 -10.67
C MET A 33 23.18 11.37 -10.87
N ILE A 34 22.50 10.25 -11.05
CA ILE A 34 23.14 8.96 -11.35
C ILE A 34 23.38 8.72 -12.85
N GLY A 35 23.19 9.74 -13.69
CA GLY A 35 23.52 9.72 -15.12
C GLY A 35 22.43 9.15 -16.03
N GLN A 36 21.16 9.10 -15.60
CA GLN A 36 20.07 8.69 -16.49
C GLN A 36 19.76 9.78 -17.55
N PRO A 37 19.31 9.39 -18.76
CA PRO A 37 18.84 10.33 -19.78
C PRO A 37 17.75 11.28 -19.26
N ASP A 38 17.73 12.51 -19.76
CA ASP A 38 16.83 13.57 -19.28
C ASP A 38 15.34 13.22 -19.48
N ASP A 39 15.01 12.68 -20.66
CA ASP A 39 13.67 12.25 -21.04
C ASP A 39 13.16 11.10 -20.16
N ILE A 40 14.00 10.10 -19.91
CA ILE A 40 13.70 8.98 -19.00
C ILE A 40 13.50 9.48 -17.57
N SER A 41 14.41 10.32 -17.09
CA SER A 41 14.36 10.86 -15.72
C SER A 41 13.09 11.67 -15.49
N LYS A 42 12.69 12.48 -16.47
CA LYS A 42 11.47 13.29 -16.41
C LYS A 42 10.21 12.43 -16.40
N ALA A 43 10.13 11.41 -17.26
CA ALA A 43 9.00 10.48 -17.29
C ALA A 43 8.88 9.68 -15.98
N ALA A 44 10.01 9.18 -15.46
CA ALA A 44 10.07 8.44 -14.21
C ALA A 44 9.72 9.32 -13.00
N GLY A 45 10.20 10.57 -12.95
CA GLY A 45 9.87 11.52 -11.90
C GLY A 45 8.39 11.87 -11.88
N GLN A 46 7.80 12.14 -13.05
CA GLN A 46 6.35 12.36 -13.15
C GLN A 46 5.58 11.14 -12.64
N PHE A 47 5.93 9.93 -13.09
CA PHE A 47 5.27 8.72 -12.64
C PHE A 47 5.44 8.49 -11.14
N ALA A 48 6.63 8.72 -10.58
CA ALA A 48 6.90 8.61 -9.15
C ALA A 48 5.95 9.50 -8.33
N ILE A 49 5.77 10.77 -8.71
CA ILE A 49 4.82 11.66 -8.02
C ILE A 49 3.40 11.08 -8.04
N TRP A 50 2.94 10.57 -9.19
CA TRP A 50 1.62 9.93 -9.29
C TRP A 50 1.50 8.65 -8.46
N MET A 51 2.60 7.99 -8.14
CA MET A 51 2.62 6.73 -7.36
C MET A 51 2.68 6.94 -5.84
N ILE A 52 2.78 8.19 -5.36
CA ILE A 52 2.77 8.50 -3.92
C ILE A 52 1.54 7.92 -3.20
N PRO A 53 0.29 8.02 -3.70
CA PRO A 53 -0.86 7.46 -2.99
C PRO A 53 -0.79 5.93 -2.84
N GLN A 54 -0.14 5.22 -3.77
CA GLN A 54 0.05 3.77 -3.70
C GLN A 54 0.98 3.40 -2.54
N LEU A 55 1.98 4.22 -2.25
CA LEU A 55 2.89 4.01 -1.11
C LEU A 55 2.12 3.93 0.21
N PHE A 56 1.13 4.80 0.39
CA PHE A 56 0.23 4.78 1.55
C PHE A 56 -0.76 3.63 1.50
N ALA A 57 -1.26 3.27 0.31
CA ALA A 57 -2.10 2.08 0.16
C ALA A 57 -1.35 0.80 0.58
N TYR A 58 -0.05 0.69 0.27
CA TYR A 58 0.80 -0.41 0.76
C TYR A 58 1.02 -0.39 2.26
N ALA A 59 1.28 0.78 2.84
CA ALA A 59 1.40 0.93 4.28
C ALA A 59 0.14 0.45 5.03
N MET A 60 -1.03 0.59 4.40
CA MET A 60 -2.31 0.08 4.93
C MET A 60 -2.53 -1.41 4.62
N ASN A 61 -2.28 -1.84 3.39
CA ASN A 61 -2.59 -3.17 2.89
C ASN A 61 -1.72 -4.27 3.53
N PHE A 62 -0.42 -4.05 3.75
CA PHE A 62 0.43 -5.11 4.30
C PHE A 62 -0.01 -5.56 5.71
N PRO A 63 -0.31 -4.66 6.66
CA PRO A 63 -0.86 -5.06 7.95
C PRO A 63 -2.26 -5.67 7.85
N LEU A 64 -3.14 -5.14 6.98
CA LEU A 64 -4.47 -5.70 6.73
C LEU A 64 -4.39 -7.15 6.25
N ALA A 65 -3.54 -7.41 5.26
CA ALA A 65 -3.29 -8.72 4.70
C ALA A 65 -2.80 -9.69 5.77
N LYS A 66 -1.82 -9.30 6.60
CA LYS A 66 -1.32 -10.13 7.69
C LYS A 66 -2.38 -10.37 8.77
N PHE A 67 -3.17 -9.36 9.10
CA PHE A 67 -4.28 -9.49 10.04
C PHE A 67 -5.30 -10.53 9.56
N LEU A 68 -5.72 -10.48 8.30
CA LEU A 68 -6.66 -11.44 7.71
C LEU A 68 -6.05 -12.84 7.52
N GLN A 69 -4.80 -12.93 7.07
CA GLN A 69 -4.07 -14.20 6.93
C GLN A 69 -3.93 -14.93 8.26
N SER A 70 -3.61 -14.23 9.36
CA SER A 70 -3.49 -14.83 10.70
C SER A 70 -4.80 -15.41 11.25
N GLN A 71 -5.94 -15.07 10.62
CA GLN A 71 -7.27 -15.57 10.94
C GLN A 71 -7.79 -16.56 9.89
N SER A 72 -6.92 -17.05 9.00
CA SER A 72 -7.24 -17.93 7.88
C SER A 72 -8.31 -17.37 6.92
N LYS A 73 -8.47 -16.04 6.83
CA LYS A 73 -9.44 -15.38 5.92
C LYS A 73 -8.88 -15.19 4.50
N ILE A 74 -8.05 -16.12 4.03
CA ILE A 74 -7.31 -16.02 2.77
C ILE A 74 -8.25 -16.01 1.57
N MET A 75 -9.34 -16.77 1.60
CA MET A 75 -10.32 -16.80 0.50
C MET A 75 -11.03 -15.46 0.28
N VAL A 76 -11.25 -14.69 1.36
CA VAL A 76 -11.83 -13.34 1.25
C VAL A 76 -10.85 -12.41 0.56
N MET A 77 -9.58 -12.47 0.94
CA MET A 77 -8.53 -11.70 0.27
C MET A 77 -8.40 -12.08 -1.20
N ALA A 78 -8.45 -13.39 -1.52
CA ALA A 78 -8.39 -13.88 -2.89
C ALA A 78 -9.57 -13.36 -3.73
N ALA A 79 -10.78 -13.39 -3.18
CA ALA A 79 -11.97 -12.87 -3.86
C ALA A 79 -11.87 -11.35 -4.12
N ILE A 80 -11.45 -10.56 -3.12
CA ILE A 80 -11.22 -9.12 -3.27
C ILE A 80 -10.16 -8.85 -4.36
N SER A 81 -9.04 -9.57 -4.32
CA SER A 81 -7.97 -9.42 -5.32
C SER A 81 -8.42 -9.83 -6.72
N ALA A 82 -9.26 -10.86 -6.87
CA ALA A 82 -9.81 -11.27 -8.16
C ALA A 82 -10.70 -10.17 -8.75
N VAL A 83 -11.59 -9.57 -7.95
CA VAL A 83 -12.42 -8.43 -8.38
C VAL A 83 -11.54 -7.23 -8.73
N ALA A 84 -10.55 -6.92 -7.89
CA ALA A 84 -9.60 -5.84 -8.13
C ALA A 84 -8.86 -6.03 -9.46
N LEU A 85 -8.44 -7.26 -9.78
CA LEU A 85 -7.75 -7.60 -11.02
C LEU A 85 -8.64 -7.38 -12.24
N VAL A 86 -9.90 -7.84 -12.20
CA VAL A 86 -10.85 -7.62 -13.31
C VAL A 86 -11.06 -6.12 -13.57
N LEU A 87 -11.29 -5.34 -12.50
CA LEU A 87 -11.44 -3.89 -12.59
C LEU A 87 -10.15 -3.23 -13.10
N HIS A 88 -9.00 -3.66 -12.59
CA HIS A 88 -7.69 -3.15 -12.99
C HIS A 88 -7.45 -3.36 -14.49
N THR A 89 -7.72 -4.56 -15.02
CA THR A 89 -7.56 -4.87 -16.44
C THR A 89 -8.49 -4.02 -17.30
N LEU A 90 -9.77 -3.93 -16.92
CA LEU A 90 -10.77 -3.14 -17.65
C LEU A 90 -10.38 -1.65 -17.69
N PHE A 91 -10.08 -1.06 -16.55
CA PHE A 91 -9.72 0.36 -16.46
C PHE A 91 -8.34 0.66 -17.06
N SER A 92 -7.39 -0.27 -16.98
CA SER A 92 -6.10 -0.12 -17.66
C SER A 92 -6.30 -0.02 -19.17
N TRP A 93 -7.08 -0.94 -19.76
CA TRP A 93 -7.41 -0.88 -21.19
C TRP A 93 -8.14 0.42 -21.55
N LEU A 94 -9.13 0.82 -20.75
CA LEU A 94 -9.92 2.02 -21.03
C LEU A 94 -9.08 3.30 -20.94
N LEU A 95 -8.41 3.54 -19.81
CA LEU A 95 -7.72 4.81 -19.55
C LEU A 95 -6.42 4.92 -20.36
N THR A 96 -5.64 3.84 -20.46
CA THR A 96 -4.33 3.91 -21.13
C THR A 96 -4.46 3.80 -22.64
N LEU A 97 -5.26 2.85 -23.16
CA LEU A 97 -5.32 2.55 -24.60
C LEU A 97 -6.46 3.28 -25.30
N LYS A 98 -7.67 3.27 -24.72
CA LYS A 98 -8.85 3.87 -25.38
C LYS A 98 -8.94 5.39 -25.22
N LEU A 99 -8.67 5.90 -24.03
CA LEU A 99 -8.69 7.34 -23.75
C LEU A 99 -7.32 8.01 -23.94
N GLY A 100 -6.25 7.23 -24.13
CA GLY A 100 -4.93 7.75 -24.46
C GLY A 100 -4.23 8.49 -23.31
N TRP A 101 -4.59 8.23 -22.05
CA TRP A 101 -3.96 8.90 -20.89
C TRP A 101 -2.53 8.42 -20.62
N GLY A 102 -2.06 7.40 -21.35
CA GLY A 102 -0.69 6.89 -21.28
C GLY A 102 -0.25 6.53 -19.86
N LEU A 103 0.95 6.96 -19.48
CA LEU A 103 1.60 6.62 -18.21
C LEU A 103 0.83 7.15 -16.98
N VAL A 104 0.22 8.34 -17.09
CA VAL A 104 -0.63 8.91 -16.03
C VAL A 104 -1.87 8.04 -15.82
N GLY A 105 -2.50 7.60 -16.91
CA GLY A 105 -3.62 6.65 -16.86
C GLY A 105 -3.25 5.37 -16.10
N ALA A 106 -2.08 4.81 -16.39
CA ALA A 106 -1.59 3.60 -15.70
C ALA A 106 -1.41 3.84 -14.19
N ALA A 107 -0.83 4.98 -13.79
CA ALA A 107 -0.67 5.33 -12.39
C ALA A 107 -2.01 5.50 -11.67
N VAL A 108 -2.98 6.18 -12.29
CA VAL A 108 -4.33 6.37 -11.72
C VAL A 108 -5.02 5.03 -11.49
N VAL A 109 -4.96 4.12 -12.46
CA VAL A 109 -5.57 2.78 -12.33
C VAL A 109 -4.89 1.97 -11.23
N LEU A 110 -3.56 1.96 -11.17
CA LEU A 110 -2.81 1.28 -10.11
C LEU A 110 -3.19 1.78 -8.71
N ASN A 111 -3.17 3.11 -8.50
CA ASN A 111 -3.59 3.70 -7.23
C ASN A 111 -5.01 3.29 -6.86
N THR A 112 -5.94 3.38 -7.81
CA THR A 112 -7.35 3.05 -7.58
C THR A 112 -7.52 1.58 -7.22
N SER A 113 -6.82 0.66 -7.89
CA SER A 113 -6.86 -0.77 -7.57
C SER A 113 -6.37 -1.08 -6.16
N TRP A 114 -5.27 -0.47 -5.72
CA TRP A 114 -4.74 -0.69 -4.38
C TRP A 114 -5.64 -0.11 -3.30
N TRP A 115 -6.16 1.10 -3.50
CA TRP A 115 -7.11 1.70 -2.57
C TRP A 115 -8.43 0.94 -2.52
N PHE A 116 -8.91 0.40 -3.65
CA PHE A 116 -10.05 -0.52 -3.66
C PHE A 116 -9.80 -1.74 -2.77
N ILE A 117 -8.64 -2.40 -2.87
CA ILE A 117 -8.29 -3.54 -2.02
C ILE A 117 -8.28 -3.14 -0.54
N VAL A 118 -7.63 -2.03 -0.20
CA VAL A 118 -7.56 -1.51 1.17
C VAL A 118 -8.97 -1.25 1.73
N LEU A 119 -9.81 -0.54 0.99
CA LEU A 119 -11.18 -0.22 1.41
C LEU A 119 -12.04 -1.48 1.55
N ALA A 120 -11.97 -2.41 0.60
CA ALA A 120 -12.72 -3.65 0.66
C ALA A 120 -12.32 -4.52 1.88
N GLN A 121 -11.02 -4.61 2.18
CA GLN A 121 -10.53 -5.31 3.37
C GLN A 121 -10.96 -4.61 4.67
N LEU A 122 -10.91 -3.27 4.72
CA LEU A 122 -11.38 -2.50 5.87
C LEU A 122 -12.88 -2.71 6.12
N VAL A 123 -13.70 -2.62 5.07
CA VAL A 123 -15.15 -2.91 5.15
C VAL A 123 -15.38 -4.31 5.70
N TYR A 124 -14.66 -5.32 5.19
CA TYR A 124 -14.77 -6.68 5.69
C TYR A 124 -14.40 -6.78 7.18
N ILE A 125 -13.28 -6.19 7.61
CA ILE A 125 -12.85 -6.23 9.02
C ILE A 125 -13.84 -5.51 9.94
N PHE A 126 -14.36 -4.35 9.51
CA PHE A 126 -15.27 -3.52 10.29
C PHE A 126 -16.70 -4.05 10.33
N SER A 127 -17.06 -4.96 9.42
CA SER A 127 -18.38 -5.64 9.42
C SER A 127 -18.62 -6.56 10.62
N GLY A 128 -17.62 -6.77 11.49
CA GLY A 128 -17.72 -7.63 12.67
C GLY A 128 -17.33 -9.10 12.43
N THR A 129 -17.01 -9.49 11.19
CA THR A 129 -16.62 -10.87 10.83
C THR A 129 -15.30 -11.34 11.47
N CYS A 130 -14.49 -10.42 12.00
CA CYS A 130 -13.23 -10.69 12.71
C CYS A 130 -13.40 -10.85 14.24
N GLY A 131 -14.61 -10.70 14.79
CA GLY A 131 -14.89 -10.89 16.22
C GLY A 131 -13.89 -10.18 17.14
N ARG A 132 -13.38 -10.87 18.16
CA ARG A 132 -12.42 -10.31 19.15
C ARG A 132 -11.04 -9.95 18.57
N ALA A 133 -10.72 -10.35 17.35
CA ALA A 133 -9.45 -9.97 16.72
C ALA A 133 -9.42 -8.46 16.42
N TRP A 134 -10.58 -7.87 16.08
CA TRP A 134 -10.78 -6.44 15.89
C TRP A 134 -11.74 -5.89 16.95
N ALA A 135 -11.19 -5.18 17.94
CA ALA A 135 -11.96 -4.55 19.01
C ALA A 135 -12.13 -3.02 18.80
N GLY A 136 -11.98 -2.55 17.56
CA GLY A 136 -11.96 -1.13 17.24
C GLY A 136 -10.59 -0.45 17.42
N PHE A 137 -10.57 0.86 17.22
CA PHE A 137 -9.38 1.69 17.36
C PHE A 137 -8.94 1.79 18.83
N SER A 138 -7.63 1.83 19.06
CA SER A 138 -7.07 1.90 20.42
C SER A 138 -5.79 2.72 20.48
N TRP A 139 -5.68 3.59 21.48
CA TRP A 139 -4.46 4.33 21.82
C TRP A 139 -3.25 3.43 22.13
N LYS A 140 -3.49 2.15 22.45
CA LYS A 140 -2.42 1.14 22.61
C LYS A 140 -1.57 0.95 21.34
N ALA A 141 -2.09 1.35 20.17
CA ALA A 141 -1.34 1.34 18.91
C ALA A 141 -0.08 2.23 18.97
N PHE A 142 -0.11 3.32 19.74
CA PHE A 142 1.00 4.28 19.85
C PHE A 142 2.04 3.93 20.93
N HIS A 143 1.83 2.84 21.67
CA HIS A 143 2.75 2.41 22.74
C HIS A 143 3.80 1.43 22.21
N ASN A 144 5.01 1.49 22.76
CA ASN A 144 6.15 0.60 22.44
C ASN A 144 6.45 0.48 20.94
N LEU A 145 6.38 1.61 20.22
CA LEU A 145 6.62 1.66 18.77
C LEU A 145 8.06 1.23 18.42
N TRP A 146 9.06 1.71 19.16
CA TRP A 146 10.46 1.43 18.88
C TRP A 146 10.82 -0.05 19.00
N ASP A 147 10.37 -0.71 20.06
CA ASP A 147 10.60 -2.15 20.24
C ASP A 147 9.88 -2.96 19.15
N PHE A 148 8.71 -2.51 18.74
CA PHE A 148 7.99 -3.13 17.62
C PHE A 148 8.71 -2.92 16.29
N VAL A 149 9.34 -1.76 16.06
CA VAL A 149 10.20 -1.52 14.89
C VAL A 149 11.40 -2.46 14.90
N LYS A 150 12.12 -2.58 16.02
CA LYS A 150 13.25 -3.52 16.15
C LYS A 150 12.86 -4.95 15.79
N LEU A 151 11.73 -5.42 16.33
CA LEU A 151 11.20 -6.74 16.03
C LEU A 151 10.83 -6.90 14.55
N SER A 152 10.20 -5.87 13.97
CA SER A 152 9.82 -5.85 12.55
C SER A 152 11.03 -5.88 11.62
N MET A 153 12.09 -5.14 11.94
CA MET A 153 13.34 -5.16 11.17
C MET A 153 14.02 -6.53 11.24
N ALA A 154 14.12 -7.13 12.44
CA ALA A 154 14.66 -8.48 12.59
C ALA A 154 13.87 -9.50 11.76
N SER A 155 12.53 -9.41 11.79
CA SER A 155 11.65 -10.27 10.99
C SER A 155 11.81 -10.04 9.48
N GLY A 156 12.01 -8.79 9.05
CA GLY A 156 12.21 -8.44 7.65
C GLY A 156 13.52 -9.01 7.08
N ILE A 157 14.60 -9.01 7.87
CA ILE A 157 15.89 -9.59 7.48
C ILE A 157 15.83 -11.11 7.39
N MET A 158 15.10 -11.78 8.30
CA MET A 158 14.98 -13.25 8.30
C MET A 158 14.20 -13.83 7.11
N LEU A 159 13.38 -13.01 6.43
CA LEU A 159 12.59 -13.42 5.27
C LEU A 159 13.31 -13.19 3.93
N TRP A 160 14.58 -12.77 3.96
CA TRP A 160 15.43 -12.52 2.79
C TRP A 160 16.67 -13.40 2.81
#